data_AF-A0A7V1GST1-F1
#
_entry.id   AF-A0A7V1GST1-F1
#
_cell.length_a   1.000
_cell.length_b   1.000
_cell.length_c   1.000
_cell.angle_alpha   90.00
_cell.angle_beta   90.00
_cell.angle_gamma   90.00
#
_symmetry.space_group_name_H-M   'P 1'
#
loop_
_entity.id
_entity.type
_entity.pdbx_description
1 polymer ?
#
loop_
_entity_poly.entity_id
_entity_poly.type
_entity_poly.pdbx_seq_one_letter_code
_entity_poly.pdbx_strand_id
1 'polypeptide(L)'
;MFVHPGPDGQLDTDDDVRTVNDLHVKLDTTYHFELTSRDVVHSFSVPAFRLKQDAVPGRFVTGWFRPTRRGTYDIQCAEICGIGHALMPARLTVETAEEHAAWYGSRSAQGG
;
A
#
# COMPACT_ATOMS: atom_id res chain seq x y z
N MET A 1 6.39 2.79 -2.18
CA MET A 1 5.87 2.03 -3.34
C MET A 1 4.98 0.93 -2.79
N PHE A 2 3.86 0.67 -3.42
CA PHE A 2 2.99 -0.46 -3.11
C PHE A 2 2.98 -1.42 -4.29
N VAL A 3 2.75 -2.69 -4.01
CA VAL A 3 2.71 -3.76 -5.01
C VAL A 3 1.42 -4.52 -4.81
N HIS A 4 0.66 -4.67 -5.87
CA HIS A 4 -0.54 -5.48 -5.92
C HIS A 4 -0.27 -6.68 -6.82
N PRO A 5 -0.73 -7.88 -6.44
CA PRO A 5 -0.60 -9.05 -7.30
C PRO A 5 -1.30 -8.78 -8.63
N GLY A 6 -0.78 -9.39 -9.69
CA GLY A 6 -1.35 -9.39 -11.04
C GLY A 6 -2.69 -10.14 -11.15
N PRO A 7 -3.28 -10.28 -12.35
CA PRO A 7 -4.44 -11.14 -12.60
C PRO A 7 -4.26 -12.59 -12.13
N ASP A 8 -3.02 -13.07 -12.02
CA ASP A 8 -2.70 -14.40 -11.50
C ASP A 8 -2.87 -14.54 -9.97
N GLY A 9 -3.04 -13.42 -9.26
CA GLY A 9 -3.23 -13.37 -7.82
C GLY A 9 -1.97 -13.65 -6.99
N GLN A 10 -0.79 -13.71 -7.62
CA GLN A 10 0.50 -13.94 -6.98
C GLN A 10 1.31 -12.64 -6.93
N LEU A 11 2.11 -12.49 -5.88
CA LEU A 11 3.07 -11.39 -5.76
C LEU A 11 4.43 -11.87 -6.27
N ASP A 12 5.26 -10.91 -6.68
CA ASP A 12 6.60 -11.13 -7.22
C ASP A 12 6.62 -11.86 -8.57
N THR A 13 5.57 -11.63 -9.37
CA THR A 13 5.43 -12.07 -10.75
C THR A 13 5.54 -10.89 -11.72
N ASP A 14 5.69 -11.17 -13.01
CA ASP A 14 5.90 -10.14 -14.05
C ASP A 14 4.68 -9.22 -14.24
N ASP A 15 3.49 -9.67 -13.84
CA ASP A 15 2.21 -8.95 -13.97
C ASP A 15 1.82 -8.12 -12.74
N ASP A 16 2.72 -8.01 -11.74
CA ASP A 16 2.53 -7.18 -10.56
C ASP A 16 2.25 -5.71 -10.90
N VAL A 17 1.18 -5.16 -10.31
CA VAL A 17 0.84 -3.75 -10.45
C VAL A 17 1.55 -2.94 -9.36
N ARG A 18 2.49 -2.08 -9.78
CA ARG A 18 3.29 -1.24 -8.88
C ARG A 18 2.79 0.20 -8.88
N THR A 19 2.63 0.77 -7.69
CA THR A 19 2.21 2.16 -7.51
C THR A 19 3.14 2.92 -6.59
N VAL A 20 3.22 4.24 -6.77
CA VAL A 20 4.00 5.14 -5.93
C VAL A 20 3.04 6.07 -5.20
N ASN A 21 3.16 6.10 -3.87
CA ASN A 21 2.39 6.95 -2.97
C ASN A 21 0.86 6.78 -3.04
N ASP A 22 0.38 5.70 -3.64
CA ASP A 22 -1.05 5.48 -3.92
C ASP A 22 -1.40 4.00 -3.72
N LEU A 23 -2.11 3.68 -2.65
CA LEU A 23 -2.53 2.33 -2.28
C LEU A 23 -4.03 2.18 -2.46
N HIS A 24 -4.47 1.24 -3.29
CA HIS A 24 -5.89 0.97 -3.52
C HIS A 24 -6.32 -0.37 -2.91
N VAL A 25 -7.45 -0.37 -2.20
CA VAL A 25 -7.98 -1.57 -1.56
C VAL A 25 -9.49 -1.63 -1.64
N LYS A 26 -10.02 -2.85 -1.57
CA LYS A 26 -11.46 -3.12 -1.53
C LYS A 26 -11.98 -3.00 -0.11
N LEU A 27 -13.14 -2.37 0.03
CA LEU A 27 -13.94 -2.41 1.25
C LEU A 27 -14.15 -3.87 1.69
N ASP A 28 -14.13 -4.10 3.00
CA ASP A 28 -14.52 -5.38 3.58
C ASP A 28 -13.71 -6.59 3.09
N THR A 29 -12.45 -6.34 2.71
CA THR A 29 -11.49 -7.37 2.32
C THR A 29 -10.32 -7.38 3.29
N THR A 30 -9.93 -8.56 3.79
CA THR A 30 -8.75 -8.68 4.65
C THR A 30 -7.51 -8.75 3.78
N TYR A 31 -6.62 -7.77 3.94
CA TYR A 31 -5.34 -7.71 3.27
C TYR A 31 -4.24 -8.19 4.21
N HIS A 32 -3.47 -9.17 3.77
CA HIS A 32 -2.17 -9.47 4.36
C HIS A 32 -1.11 -8.70 3.59
N PHE A 33 -0.15 -8.12 4.29
CA PHE A 33 0.92 -7.37 3.68
C PHE A 33 2.27 -7.81 4.22
N GLU A 34 3.28 -7.64 3.38
CA GLU A 34 4.68 -7.65 3.77
C GLU A 34 5.24 -6.23 3.62
N LEU A 35 6.01 -5.78 4.60
CA LEU A 35 6.57 -4.45 4.68
C LEU A 35 8.07 -4.54 4.92
N THR A 36 8.84 -3.77 4.15
CA THR A 36 10.29 -3.61 4.30
C THR A 36 10.70 -2.20 3.90
N SER A 37 11.92 -1.83 4.24
CA SER A 37 12.56 -0.60 3.77
C SER A 37 13.76 -0.89 2.89
N ARG A 38 14.02 0.00 1.92
CA ARG A 38 15.15 -0.10 0.99
C ARG A 38 16.41 0.63 1.47
N ASP A 39 16.27 1.61 2.35
CA ASP A 39 17.34 2.56 2.67
C ASP A 39 17.52 2.78 4.18
N VAL A 40 16.53 3.39 4.85
CA VAL A 40 16.56 3.78 6.27
C VAL A 40 15.29 3.30 6.97
N VAL A 41 15.19 3.48 8.28
CA VAL A 41 13.94 3.18 8.98
C VAL A 41 12.87 4.17 8.54
N HIS A 42 11.73 3.66 8.08
CA HIS A 42 10.50 4.42 7.87
C HIS A 42 9.40 3.84 8.76
N SER A 43 8.24 4.49 8.79
CA SER A 43 7.05 3.94 9.45
C SER A 43 5.85 4.06 8.52
N PHE A 44 5.25 2.93 8.13
CA PHE A 44 3.95 2.92 7.46
C PHE A 44 2.86 3.22 8.49
N SER A 45 2.25 4.41 8.40
CA SER A 45 1.19 4.84 9.31
C SER A 45 -0.05 5.27 8.55
N VAL A 46 -1.20 4.71 8.93
CA VAL A 46 -2.53 5.14 8.51
C VAL A 46 -3.30 5.53 9.78
N PRO A 47 -3.23 6.80 10.22
CA PRO A 47 -3.78 7.22 11.51
C PRO A 47 -5.26 6.92 11.69
N ALA A 48 -6.06 7.08 10.62
CA ALA A 48 -7.49 6.78 10.62
C ALA A 48 -7.79 5.31 10.93
N PHE A 49 -6.84 4.42 10.67
CA PHE A 49 -6.96 2.97 10.89
C PHE A 49 -6.30 2.55 12.20
N ARG A 50 -5.62 3.49 12.90
CA ARG A 50 -4.73 3.21 14.04
C ARG A 50 -3.70 2.12 13.70
N LEU A 51 -3.29 2.10 12.43
CA LEU A 51 -2.31 1.19 11.89
C LEU A 51 -0.97 1.92 11.82
N LYS A 52 0.03 1.40 12.52
CA LYS A 52 1.41 1.87 12.46
C LYS A 52 2.33 0.65 12.48
N GLN A 53 3.25 0.57 11.53
CA GLN A 53 4.28 -0.45 11.49
C GLN A 53 5.58 0.13 10.95
N ASP A 54 6.66 -0.05 11.68
CA ASP A 54 7.98 0.39 11.25
C ASP A 54 8.50 -0.54 10.14
N ALA A 55 9.05 0.06 9.10
CA ALA A 55 9.70 -0.61 7.97
C ALA A 55 11.21 -0.47 8.12
N VAL A 56 11.90 -1.59 8.32
CA VAL A 56 13.32 -1.60 8.69
C VAL A 56 14.15 -2.26 7.57
N PRO A 57 15.25 -1.63 7.12
CA PRO A 57 16.10 -2.24 6.10
C PRO A 57 16.59 -3.63 6.50
N GLY A 58 16.50 -4.58 5.56
CA GLY A 58 16.91 -5.97 5.76
C GLY A 58 15.97 -6.80 6.65
N ARG A 59 14.79 -6.28 7.02
CA ARG A 59 13.76 -7.03 7.76
C ARG A 59 12.43 -6.96 7.03
N PHE A 60 11.80 -8.11 6.86
CA PHE A 60 10.43 -8.21 6.39
C PHE A 60 9.49 -8.34 7.59
N VAL A 61 8.51 -7.45 7.65
CA VAL A 61 7.45 -7.49 8.66
C VAL A 61 6.14 -7.80 7.97
N THR A 62 5.44 -8.82 8.46
CA THR A 62 4.12 -9.18 7.97
C THR A 62 3.03 -8.63 8.88
N GLY A 63 1.91 -8.21 8.30
CA GLY A 63 0.74 -7.79 9.05
C GLY A 63 -0.53 -7.96 8.24
N TRP A 64 -1.65 -7.54 8.81
CA TRP A 64 -2.92 -7.53 8.10
C TRP A 64 -3.80 -6.37 8.54
N PHE A 65 -4.72 -5.96 7.66
CA PHE A 65 -5.79 -5.04 7.99
C PHE A 65 -7.03 -5.33 7.14
N ARG A 66 -8.19 -4.85 7.63
CA ARG A 66 -9.45 -4.93 6.90
C ARG A 66 -10.11 -3.54 6.92
N PRO A 67 -10.17 -2.81 5.79
CA PRO A 67 -10.85 -1.53 5.73
C PRO A 67 -12.37 -1.75 5.80
N THR A 68 -13.04 -1.07 6.73
CA THR A 68 -14.49 -1.21 6.97
C THR A 68 -15.31 0.03 6.58
N ARG A 69 -14.64 1.07 6.08
CA ARG A 69 -15.27 2.31 5.61
C ARG A 69 -14.61 2.76 4.31
N ARG A 70 -15.44 3.17 3.35
CA ARG A 70 -14.98 3.73 2.06
C ARG A 70 -14.42 5.14 2.27
N GLY A 71 -13.51 5.53 1.39
CA GLY A 71 -12.93 6.87 1.36
C GLY A 71 -11.44 6.87 1.06
N THR A 72 -10.84 8.05 1.08
CA THR A 72 -9.39 8.24 0.93
C THR A 72 -8.80 8.66 2.27
N TYR A 73 -7.69 8.04 2.65
CA TYR A 73 -7.03 8.23 3.93
C TYR A 73 -5.56 8.55 3.71
N ASP A 74 -5.00 9.39 4.58
CA ASP A 74 -3.58 9.72 4.52
C ASP A 74 -2.72 8.57 5.05
N ILE A 75 -1.64 8.31 4.32
CA ILE A 75 -0.52 7.49 4.74
C ILE A 75 0.65 8.43 4.97
N GLN A 76 1.27 8.35 6.14
CA GLN A 76 2.37 9.23 6.53
C GLN A 76 3.51 8.43 7.14
N CYS A 77 4.73 8.90 6.93
CA CYS A 77 5.86 8.41 7.71
C CYS A 77 5.75 8.93 9.15
N ALA A 78 5.70 8.05 10.14
CA ALA A 78 5.61 8.43 11.56
C ALA A 78 6.97 8.34 12.30
N GLU A 79 8.07 8.25 11.55
CA GLU A 79 9.44 8.19 12.06
C GLU A 79 10.31 9.19 11.29
N ILE A 80 11.14 10.00 11.95
CA ILE A 80 12.00 10.96 11.23
C ILE A 80 13.06 10.17 10.44
N CYS A 81 12.80 10.02 9.15
CA CYS A 81 13.59 9.21 8.22
C CYS A 81 14.59 10.03 7.38
N GLY A 82 14.83 11.29 7.74
CA GLY A 82 15.81 12.17 7.10
C GLY A 82 15.22 13.44 6.50
N ILE A 83 16.02 14.13 5.68
CA ILE A 83 15.69 15.47 5.13
C ILE A 83 14.40 15.44 4.29
N GLY A 84 14.15 14.34 3.57
CA GLY A 84 12.97 14.16 2.73
C GLY A 84 11.70 13.77 3.48
N HIS A 85 11.74 13.62 4.81
CA HIS A 85 10.64 13.05 5.60
C HIS A 85 9.28 13.72 5.35
N ALA A 86 9.24 15.06 5.29
CA ALA A 86 8.01 15.81 5.06
C ALA A 86 7.45 15.67 3.63
N LEU A 87 8.25 15.17 2.68
CA LEU A 87 7.90 14.99 1.27
C LEU A 87 7.43 13.57 0.95
N MET A 88 7.07 12.78 1.97
CA MET A 88 6.60 11.40 1.82
C MET A 88 5.09 11.20 2.09
N PRO A 89 4.18 12.07 1.64
CA PRO A 89 2.76 11.76 1.75
C PRO A 89 2.40 10.65 0.75
N ALA A 90 1.54 9.74 1.21
CA ALA A 90 0.90 8.75 0.36
C ALA A 90 -0.59 8.66 0.73
N ARG A 91 -1.39 8.01 -0.11
CA ARG A 91 -2.84 7.86 0.08
C ARG A 91 -3.26 6.40 0.05
N LEU A 92 -4.25 6.08 0.86
CA LEU A 92 -4.99 4.82 0.86
C LEU A 92 -6.41 5.10 0.37
N THR A 93 -6.80 4.53 -0.76
CA THR A 93 -8.17 4.62 -1.29
C THR A 93 -8.90 3.31 -1.03
N VAL A 94 -10.01 3.38 -0.29
CA VAL A 94 -10.91 2.24 -0.03
C VAL A 94 -12.15 2.36 -0.92
N GLU A 95 -12.29 1.39 -1.81
CA GLU A 95 -13.23 1.41 -2.92
C GLU A 95 -14.23 0.23 -2.83
N THR A 96 -15.32 0.27 -3.60
CA THR A 96 -16.12 -0.94 -3.81
C THR A 96 -15.36 -1.95 -4.67
N ALA A 97 -15.88 -3.19 -4.76
CA ALA A 97 -15.30 -4.20 -5.63
C ALA A 97 -15.32 -3.75 -7.11
N GLU A 98 -16.39 -3.09 -7.55
CA GLU A 98 -16.57 -2.60 -8.92
C GLU A 98 -15.59 -1.46 -9.24
N GLU A 99 -15.47 -0.49 -8.35
CA GLU A 99 -14.55 0.64 -8.49
C GLU A 99 -13.10 0.17 -8.54
N HIS A 100 -12.72 -0.73 -7.63
CA HIS A 100 -11.39 -1.31 -7.61
C HIS A 100 -11.11 -2.13 -8.87
N ALA A 101 -12.08 -2.90 -9.38
CA ALA A 101 -11.92 -3.64 -10.63
C ALA A 101 -11.68 -2.70 -11.83
N ALA A 102 -12.38 -1.56 -11.88
CA ALA A 102 -12.18 -0.54 -12.91
C ALA A 102 -10.79 0.12 -12.79
N TRP A 103 -10.37 0.48 -11.56
CA TRP A 103 -9.03 1.01 -11.30
C TRP A 103 -7.94 0.02 -11.72
N TYR A 104 -8.11 -1.24 -11.35
CA TYR A 104 -7.16 -2.30 -11.62
C TYR A 104 -7.04 -2.61 -13.12
N GLY A 105 -8.17 -2.76 -13.82
CA GLY A 105 -8.21 -3.02 -15.27
C GLY A 105 -7.56 -1.92 -16.11
N SER A 106 -7.62 -0.66 -15.65
CA SER A 106 -6.95 0.45 -16.32
C SER A 106 -5.42 0.37 -16.28
N ARG A 107 -4.86 -0.36 -15.30
CA ARG A 107 -3.41 -0.46 -15.02
C ARG A 107 -2.80 -1.76 -15.50
N SER A 108 -3.52 -2.88 -15.38
CA SER A 108 -3.07 -4.16 -15.95
C SER A 108 -2.92 -4.08 -17.48
N ALA A 109 -3.63 -3.17 -18.14
CA ALA A 109 -3.50 -2.91 -19.58
C ALA A 109 -2.30 -2.01 -19.97
N GLN A 110 -1.64 -1.36 -19.01
CA GLN A 110 -0.51 -0.43 -19.26
C GLN A 110 0.86 -1.05 -18.95
N GLY A 111 0.90 -2.26 -18.39
CA GLY A 111 2.13 -3.00 -18.06
C GLY A 111 2.53 -4.03 -19.10
N GLY A 112 2.72 -3.61 -20.36
CA GLY A 112 3.24 -4.43 -21.46
C GLY A 112 4.52 -3.85 -22.05
#